data_AF-A0A7V9Z1D7-F1
#
_entry.id   AF-A0A7V9Z1D7-F1
#
_cell.length_a   1.000
_cell.length_b   1.000
_cell.length_c   1.000
_cell.angle_alpha   90.00
_cell.angle_beta   90.00
_cell.angle_gamma   90.00
#
_symmetry.space_group_name_H-M   'P 1'
#
loop_
_entity.id
_entity.type
_entity.pdbx_description
1 polymer ?
#
loop_
_entity_poly.entity_id
_entity_poly.type
_entity_poly.pdbx_seq_one_letter_code
_entity_poly.pdbx_strand_id
1 'polypeptide(L)'
;MCYSGGVDKEFEIEFVKEVYAFLRKAMRNVSADTPFRGPKEFVEGDYIYRDSHKGELGKFEGKETIFFANRVVYSLSYSGGFIR
;
A
#
# COMPACT_ATOMS: atom_id res chain seq x y z
N MET A 1 1.77 10.69 -11.09
CA MET A 1 1.41 9.34 -10.61
C MET A 1 -0.09 9.26 -10.48
N CYS A 2 -0.69 8.18 -10.98
CA CYS A 2 -2.09 7.88 -10.74
C CYS A 2 -2.19 6.92 -9.54
N TYR A 3 -3.21 7.14 -8.71
CA TYR A 3 -3.54 6.28 -7.57
C TYR A 3 -4.99 5.83 -7.74
N SER A 4 -5.23 4.54 -7.59
CA SER A 4 -6.57 3.97 -7.77
C SER A 4 -6.77 2.84 -6.76
N GLY A 5 -7.68 3.05 -5.82
CA GLY A 5 -7.97 2.09 -4.76
C GLY A 5 -8.46 2.76 -3.47
N GLY A 6 -8.55 1.97 -2.42
CA GLY A 6 -9.13 2.36 -1.14
C GLY A 6 -9.45 1.16 -0.26
N VAL A 7 -10.15 1.45 0.85
CA VAL A 7 -10.81 0.45 1.68
C VAL A 7 -12.20 0.20 1.09
N ASP A 8 -12.67 -1.05 1.18
CA ASP A 8 -14.04 -1.36 0.75
C ASP A 8 -15.07 -0.55 1.57
N LYS A 9 -16.18 -0.15 0.95
CA LYS A 9 -17.24 0.62 1.62
C LYS A 9 -18.01 -0.20 2.66
N GLU A 10 -17.86 -1.52 2.64
CA GLU A 10 -18.45 -2.43 3.61
C GLU A 10 -17.88 -2.26 5.03
N PHE A 11 -16.71 -1.63 5.18
CA PHE A 11 -16.07 -1.48 6.49
C PHE A 11 -16.51 -0.21 7.24
N GLU A 12 -16.65 -0.33 8.56
CA GLU A 12 -16.98 0.80 9.44
C GLU A 12 -15.91 1.89 9.42
N ILE A 13 -16.33 3.15 9.61
CA ILE A 13 -15.44 4.32 9.57
C ILE A 13 -14.30 4.21 10.59
N GLU A 14 -14.56 3.65 11.77
CA GLU A 14 -13.54 3.43 12.80
C GLU A 14 -12.48 2.43 12.33
N PHE A 15 -12.89 1.29 11.78
CA PHE A 15 -11.98 0.30 11.21
C PHE A 15 -11.16 0.88 10.05
N VAL A 16 -11.79 1.66 9.17
CA VAL A 16 -11.09 2.37 8.08
C VAL A 16 -9.98 3.26 8.64
N LYS A 17 -10.24 4.01 9.72
CA LYS A 17 -9.21 4.84 10.37
C LYS A 17 -8.05 4.01 10.90
N GLU A 18 -8.30 2.84 11.48
CA GLU A 18 -7.25 1.93 11.96
C GLU A 18 -6.39 1.41 10.81
N VAL A 19 -7.02 1.00 9.70
CA VAL A 19 -6.30 0.57 8.50
C VAL A 19 -5.39 1.69 7.96
N TYR A 20 -5.89 2.93 7.92
CA TYR A 20 -5.06 4.07 7.52
C TYR A 20 -3.97 4.42 8.55
N ALA A 21 -4.22 4.23 9.84
CA ALA A 21 -3.19 4.41 10.87
C ALA A 21 -2.05 3.40 10.70
N PHE A 22 -2.38 2.13 10.46
CA PHE A 22 -1.43 1.08 10.14
C PHE A 22 -0.67 1.37 8.84
N LEU A 23 -1.37 1.78 7.76
CA LEU A 23 -0.74 2.19 6.50
C LEU A 23 0.31 3.29 6.72
N ARG A 24 -0.01 4.30 7.53
CA ARG A 24 0.92 5.40 7.85
C ARG A 24 2.15 4.90 8.61
N LYS A 25 2.03 3.87 9.44
CA LYS A 25 3.18 3.23 10.10
C LYS A 25 4.02 2.44 9.09
N ALA A 26 3.39 1.68 8.21
CA ALA A 26 4.09 0.96 7.14
C ALA A 26 4.89 1.93 6.26
N MET A 27 4.29 3.04 5.83
CA MET A 27 4.98 4.05 5.01
C MET A 27 6.17 4.73 5.71
N ARG A 28 6.22 4.76 7.05
CA ARG A 28 7.40 5.26 7.80
C ARG A 28 8.57 4.28 7.77
N ASN A 29 8.32 3.00 7.51
CA ASN A 29 9.33 1.95 7.43
C ASN A 29 9.77 1.73 5.97
N VAL A 30 9.77 2.77 5.14
CA VAL A 30 10.26 2.70 3.76
C VAL A 30 11.73 2.33 3.76
N SER A 31 12.08 1.28 3.02
CA SER A 31 13.46 0.89 2.80
C SER A 31 14.08 1.77 1.71
N ALA A 32 15.33 2.20 1.89
CA ALA A 32 16.01 3.07 0.93
C ALA A 32 16.14 2.44 -0.48
N ASP A 33 16.07 1.10 -0.55
CA ASP A 33 16.15 0.30 -1.78
C ASP A 33 14.90 0.43 -2.67
N THR A 34 13.74 0.74 -2.08
CA THR A 34 12.45 0.84 -2.79
C THR A 34 11.79 2.20 -2.52
N PRO A 35 12.29 3.31 -3.11
CA PRO A 35 11.79 4.65 -2.85
C PRO A 35 10.40 4.92 -3.46
N PHE A 36 9.77 3.93 -4.10
CA PHE A 36 8.45 4.05 -4.70
C PHE A 36 7.36 4.19 -3.62
N ARG A 37 7.22 3.19 -2.74
CA ARG A 37 6.20 3.14 -1.68
C ARG A 37 6.52 2.08 -0.62
N GLY A 38 6.60 2.49 0.65
CA GLY A 38 6.64 1.60 1.82
C GLY A 38 7.75 0.53 1.78
N PRO A 39 7.79 -0.38 2.78
CA PRO A 39 8.56 -1.60 2.73
C PRO A 39 7.85 -2.67 1.90
N LYS A 40 8.61 -3.66 1.40
CA LYS A 40 8.06 -4.82 0.68
C LYS A 40 7.00 -5.59 1.47
N GLU A 41 7.24 -5.75 2.78
CA GLU A 41 6.28 -6.34 3.72
C GLU A 41 6.43 -5.64 5.08
N PHE A 42 5.30 -5.38 5.73
CA PHE A 42 5.27 -4.89 7.12
C PHE A 42 4.13 -5.55 7.87
N VAL A 43 4.44 -6.12 9.05
CA VAL A 43 3.49 -6.88 9.86
C VAL A 43 3.37 -6.21 11.23
N GLU A 44 2.15 -5.95 11.68
CA GLU A 44 1.88 -5.43 13.03
C GLU A 44 0.59 -6.10 13.57
N GLY A 45 0.75 -7.03 14.51
CA GLY A 45 -0.37 -7.83 15.02
C GLY A 45 -1.05 -8.63 13.89
N ASP A 46 -2.36 -8.48 13.75
CA ASP A 46 -3.18 -9.11 12.71
C ASP A 46 -3.12 -8.41 11.34
N TYR A 47 -2.44 -7.26 11.25
CA TYR A 47 -2.30 -6.50 10.01
C TYR A 47 -1.01 -6.85 9.27
N ILE A 48 -1.15 -7.09 7.96
CA ILE A 48 -0.03 -7.36 7.05
C ILE A 48 -0.14 -6.42 5.86
N TYR A 49 0.83 -5.52 5.71
CA TYR A 49 1.04 -4.69 4.53
C TYR A 49 1.96 -5.41 3.55
N ARG A 50 1.61 -5.40 2.27
CA ARG A 50 2.47 -5.87 1.19
C ARG A 50 2.48 -4.86 0.06
N ASP A 51 3.68 -4.54 -0.40
CA ASP A 51 3.90 -3.79 -1.64
C ASP A 51 4.50 -4.72 -2.71
N SER A 52 3.98 -4.59 -3.92
CA SER A 52 4.55 -5.24 -5.09
C SER A 52 4.51 -4.28 -6.27
N HIS A 53 5.68 -3.85 -6.73
CA HIS A 53 5.85 -3.04 -7.94
C HIS A 53 6.51 -3.85 -9.07
N LYS A 54 6.24 -3.41 -10.30
CA LYS A 54 6.82 -3.92 -11.54
C LYS A 54 7.18 -2.76 -12.45
N GLY A 55 8.21 -2.96 -13.25
CA GLY A 55 8.71 -1.96 -14.21
C GLY A 55 9.91 -1.20 -13.69
N GLU A 56 10.37 -0.26 -14.51
CA GLU A 56 11.56 0.56 -14.27
C GLU A 56 11.14 2.02 -14.05
N LEU A 57 12.07 2.89 -13.62
CA LEU A 57 11.81 4.32 -13.37
C LEU A 57 11.10 5.03 -14.54
N GLY A 58 11.31 4.56 -15.78
CA GLY A 58 10.63 5.11 -16.96
C GLY A 58 9.15 4.79 -17.08
N LYS A 59 8.70 3.65 -16.57
CA LYS A 59 7.30 3.25 -16.49
C LYS A 59 7.17 2.14 -15.45
N PHE A 60 6.58 2.48 -14.31
CA PHE A 60 6.35 1.55 -13.20
C PHE A 60 4.89 1.52 -12.80
N GLU A 61 4.47 0.35 -12.36
CA GLU A 61 3.14 0.09 -11.82
C GLU A 61 3.31 -0.78 -10.60
N GLY A 62 2.72 -0.37 -9.48
CA GLY A 62 2.75 -1.12 -8.25
C GLY A 62 1.37 -1.24 -7.61
N LYS A 63 1.28 -2.22 -6.74
CA LYS A 63 0.08 -2.51 -5.98
C LYS A 63 0.46 -2.73 -4.54
N GLU A 64 -0.12 -1.92 -3.66
CA GLU A 64 -0.06 -2.12 -2.23
C GLU A 64 -1.38 -2.73 -1.74
N THR A 65 -1.29 -3.64 -0.77
CA THR A 65 -2.44 -4.37 -0.23
C THR A 65 -2.24 -4.56 1.27
N ILE A 66 -3.29 -4.31 2.06
CA ILE A 66 -3.31 -4.60 3.50
C ILE A 66 -4.27 -5.75 3.74
N PHE A 67 -3.77 -6.73 4.47
CA PHE A 67 -4.53 -7.87 4.97
C PHE A 67 -4.78 -7.66 6.47
N PHE A 68 -5.98 -7.97 6.92
CA PHE A 68 -6.35 -8.08 8.33
C PHE A 68 -7.03 -9.42 8.53
N ALA A 69 -6.54 -10.23 9.48
CA ALA A 69 -7.05 -11.58 9.73
C ALA A 69 -7.19 -12.44 8.43
N ASN A 70 -6.17 -12.37 7.56
CA ASN A 70 -6.13 -13.05 6.26
C ASN A 70 -7.17 -12.59 5.20
N ARG A 71 -7.89 -11.48 5.45
CA ARG A 71 -8.79 -10.83 4.49
C ARG A 71 -8.18 -9.54 3.96
N VAL A 72 -8.30 -9.28 2.66
CA VAL A 72 -7.90 -7.99 2.09
C VAL A 72 -8.87 -6.91 2.54
N VAL A 73 -8.35 -5.90 3.22
CA VAL A 73 -9.13 -4.75 3.71
C VAL A 73 -8.81 -3.46 2.97
N TYR A 74 -7.62 -3.37 2.38
CA TYR A 74 -7.21 -2.22 1.58
C TYR A 74 -6.45 -2.69 0.36
N SER A 75 -6.69 -2.03 -0.76
CA SER A 75 -5.86 -2.19 -1.94
C SER A 75 -5.71 -0.87 -2.67
N LEU A 76 -4.50 -0.57 -3.11
CA LEU A 76 -4.20 0.60 -3.93
C LEU A 76 -3.24 0.21 -5.04
N SER A 77 -3.62 0.53 -6.26
CA SER A 77 -2.75 0.47 -7.41
C SER A 77 -2.19 1.87 -7.68
N TYR A 78 -0.90 1.96 -7.91
CA TYR A 78 -0.21 3.18 -8.28
C TYR A 78 0.59 2.99 -9.55
N SER A 79 0.62 4.01 -10.40
CA SER A 79 1.40 3.98 -11.64
C SER A 79 2.08 5.32 -11.91
N GLY A 80 3.27 5.27 -12.49
CA GLY A 80 4.12 6.41 -12.74
C GLY A 80 5.17 6.14 -13.81
N GLY A 81 5.88 7.18 -14.24
CA GLY A 81 6.92 7.11 -15.25
C GLY A 81 7.46 8.49 -15.59
N PHE A 82 8.49 8.54 -16.42
CA PHE A 82 9.04 9.81 -16.88
C PHE A 82 8.01 10.57 -17.73
N ILE A 83 7.90 11.86 -17.47
CA ILE A 83 7.17 12.79 -18.31
C ILE A 83 8.02 13.02 -19.56
N ARG A 84 7.41 12.95 -20.74
CA ARG A 84 8.08 13.20 -22.03
C ARG A 84 7.67 14.54 -22.60
#